data_AF-Q9RMK9-F1
#
_entry.id   AF-Q9RMK9-F1
#
_cell.length_a   1.000
_cell.length_b   1.000
_cell.length_c   1.000
_cell.angle_alpha   90.00
_cell.angle_beta   90.00
_cell.angle_gamma   90.00
#
_symmetry.space_group_name_H-M   'P 1'
#
loop_
_entity.id
_entity.type
_entity.pdbx_description
1 polymer ?
#
loop_
_entity_poly.entity_id
_entity_poly.type
_entity_poly.pdbx_seq_one_letter_code
_entity_poly.pdbx_strand_id
1 'polypeptide(L)'
;SQLVRSPGAYFHDRPDKNGKQLYGSTLIPNRGAWLEYETDSKDISYVRIDRTRKIPLTVLVRALGFGSDELIQEIFGDSETLRLTLDKDVHKRMDESRTEEALKDIYDRLRPGEPKTAESSRNLLTARFFDPRRYDLAAVGRYKVNKKLNLKNRLLHQTIAENLVDPETG
;
A
#
# COMPACT_ATOMS: atom_id res chain seq x y z
N SER A 1 -18.46 24.29 12.50
CA SER A 1 -18.09 22.87 12.35
C SER A 1 -17.50 22.68 10.96
N GLN A 2 -16.22 22.31 10.85
CA GLN A 2 -15.61 22.02 9.55
C GLN A 2 -15.92 20.56 9.19
N LEU A 3 -16.54 20.34 8.03
CA LEU A 3 -16.89 18.99 7.57
C LEU A 3 -15.62 18.31 7.02
N VAL A 4 -14.94 17.55 7.87
CA VAL A 4 -13.79 16.72 7.48
C VAL A 4 -14.24 15.27 7.26
N ARG A 5 -13.61 14.58 6.31
CA ARG A 5 -13.86 13.14 6.09
C ARG A 5 -13.48 12.37 7.35
N SER A 6 -14.35 11.46 7.78
CA SER A 6 -14.06 10.59 8.92
C SER A 6 -12.89 9.64 8.63
N PRO A 7 -12.18 9.14 9.65
CA PRO A 7 -11.18 8.09 9.49
C PRO A 7 -11.76 6.84 8.83
N GLY A 8 -10.99 6.19 7.94
CA GLY A 8 -11.43 5.01 7.21
C GLY A 8 -10.68 4.76 5.90
N ALA A 9 -11.07 3.67 5.21
CA ALA A 9 -10.62 3.35 3.87
C ALA A 9 -11.68 3.77 2.84
N TYR A 10 -11.25 4.53 1.84
CA TYR A 10 -12.09 5.05 0.77
C TYR A 10 -11.57 4.54 -0.57
N PHE A 11 -12.49 4.18 -1.46
CA PHE A 11 -12.18 3.84 -2.84
C PHE A 11 -12.86 4.86 -3.73
N HIS A 12 -12.22 5.20 -4.82
CA HIS A 12 -12.76 6.09 -5.82
C HIS A 12 -12.23 5.68 -7.18
N ASP A 13 -12.99 6.05 -8.19
CA ASP A 13 -12.68 5.77 -9.57
C ASP A 13 -12.81 7.08 -10.36
N ARG A 14 -12.00 7.26 -11.40
CA ARG A 14 -12.09 8.41 -12.30
C ARG A 14 -11.65 8.00 -13.70
N PRO A 15 -12.33 8.49 -14.76
CA PRO A 15 -11.81 8.33 -16.10
C PRO A 15 -10.56 9.21 -16.31
N ASP A 16 -9.60 8.69 -17.06
CA ASP A 16 -8.49 9.49 -17.58
C ASP A 16 -8.90 10.28 -18.83
N LYS A 17 -7.95 11.02 -19.43
CA LYS A 17 -8.21 11.83 -20.63
C LYS A 17 -8.62 11.01 -21.86
N ASN A 18 -8.31 9.72 -21.87
CA ASN A 18 -8.60 8.79 -22.95
C ASN A 18 -9.84 7.92 -22.63
N GLY A 19 -10.56 8.21 -21.54
CA GLY A 19 -11.75 7.46 -21.11
C GLY A 19 -11.43 6.16 -20.36
N LYS A 20 -10.16 5.86 -20.08
CA LYS A 20 -9.79 4.68 -19.29
C LYS A 20 -10.13 4.89 -17.82
N GLN A 21 -10.84 3.92 -17.24
CA GLN A 21 -11.19 3.96 -15.83
C GLN A 21 -9.94 3.74 -14.95
N LEU A 22 -9.59 4.74 -14.15
CA LEU A 22 -8.55 4.65 -13.14
C LEU A 22 -9.17 4.41 -11.76
N TYR A 23 -8.52 3.58 -10.97
CA TYR A 23 -8.93 3.32 -9.60
C TYR A 23 -7.94 3.93 -8.62
N GLY A 24 -8.44 4.33 -7.47
CA GLY A 24 -7.64 4.80 -6.36
C GLY A 24 -8.29 4.49 -5.03
N SER A 25 -7.48 4.57 -3.98
CA SER A 25 -7.97 4.45 -2.63
C SER A 25 -7.21 5.35 -1.67
N THR A 26 -7.84 5.71 -0.55
CA THR A 26 -7.23 6.54 0.48
C THR A 26 -7.53 5.95 1.84
N LEU A 27 -6.48 5.69 2.61
CA LEU A 27 -6.58 5.37 4.03
C LEU A 27 -6.34 6.64 4.84
N ILE A 28 -7.41 7.11 5.49
CA ILE A 28 -7.43 8.31 6.31
C ILE A 28 -7.37 7.88 7.79
N PRO A 29 -6.29 8.19 8.53
CA PRO A 29 -6.24 7.99 9.97
C PRO A 29 -7.01 9.07 10.72
N ASN A 30 -7.30 8.81 12.01
CA ASN A 30 -7.73 9.84 12.96
C ASN A 30 -6.56 10.79 13.30
N ARG A 31 -5.37 10.23 13.49
CA ARG A 31 -4.10 10.95 13.66
C ARG A 31 -3.00 10.17 12.95
N GLY A 32 -2.17 10.85 12.16
CA GLY A 32 -1.01 10.25 11.50
C GLY A 32 -1.01 10.48 9.98
N ALA A 33 -0.07 9.80 9.31
CA ALA A 33 0.17 9.94 7.88
C ALA A 33 -0.92 9.28 7.04
N TRP A 34 -1.31 9.92 5.94
CA TRP A 34 -2.25 9.33 4.97
C TRP A 34 -1.53 8.34 4.05
N LEU A 35 -2.24 7.32 3.61
CA LEU A 35 -1.82 6.45 2.50
C LEU A 35 -2.80 6.61 1.36
N GLU A 36 -2.29 7.01 0.20
CA GLU A 36 -3.08 7.22 -1.02
C GLU A 36 -2.55 6.30 -2.11
N TYR A 37 -3.41 5.47 -2.68
CA TYR A 37 -3.08 4.53 -3.75
C TYR A 37 -3.77 4.95 -5.04
N GLU A 38 -3.08 4.80 -6.16
CA GLU A 38 -3.65 5.07 -7.48
C GLU A 38 -3.08 4.13 -8.55
N THR A 39 -3.88 3.80 -9.54
CA THR A 39 -3.42 3.23 -10.81
C THR A 39 -3.34 4.34 -11.85
N ASP A 40 -2.25 4.41 -12.63
CA ASP A 40 -2.14 5.37 -13.73
C ASP A 40 -2.67 4.80 -15.07
N SER A 41 -2.62 5.61 -16.13
CA SER A 41 -3.09 5.21 -17.46
C SER A 41 -2.30 4.04 -18.07
N LYS A 42 -1.12 3.72 -17.53
CA LYS A 42 -0.26 2.60 -17.95
C LYS A 42 -0.42 1.38 -17.05
N ASP A 43 -1.49 1.31 -16.25
CA ASP A 43 -1.76 0.23 -15.30
C ASP A 43 -0.67 0.06 -14.22
N ILE A 44 0.13 1.08 -13.96
CA ILE A 44 1.13 1.03 -12.89
C ILE A 44 0.46 1.50 -11.59
N SER A 45 0.62 0.69 -10.53
CA SER A 45 0.11 1.01 -9.19
C SER A 45 1.13 1.82 -8.39
N TYR A 46 0.68 2.93 -7.82
CA TYR A 46 1.50 3.80 -6.98
C TYR A 46 0.90 3.98 -5.59
N VAL A 47 1.76 4.39 -4.67
CA VAL A 47 1.38 4.90 -3.36
C VAL A 47 2.01 6.27 -3.11
N ARG A 48 1.28 7.15 -2.41
CA ARG A 48 1.80 8.37 -1.78
C ARG A 48 1.66 8.23 -0.28
N ILE A 49 2.71 8.59 0.44
CA ILE A 49 2.73 8.65 1.90
C ILE A 49 2.67 10.11 2.30
N ASP A 50 1.68 10.51 3.10
CA ASP A 50 1.60 11.86 3.68
C ASP A 50 1.71 12.99 2.63
N ARG A 51 1.01 12.85 1.49
CA ARG A 51 1.00 13.81 0.37
C ARG A 51 2.36 14.06 -0.30
N THR A 52 3.32 13.16 -0.11
CA THR A 52 4.61 13.21 -0.83
C THR A 52 4.50 12.75 -2.28
N ARG A 53 5.63 12.80 -3.01
CA ARG A 53 5.71 12.28 -4.39
C ARG A 53 5.43 10.78 -4.40
N LYS A 54 4.73 10.33 -5.44
CA LYS A 54 4.33 8.93 -5.59
C LYS A 54 5.52 7.99 -5.84
N ILE A 55 5.42 6.78 -5.32
CA ILE A 55 6.33 5.65 -5.57
C ILE A 55 5.56 4.45 -6.09
N PRO A 56 6.18 3.56 -6.88
CA PRO A 56 5.59 2.27 -7.18
C PRO A 56 5.15 1.57 -5.89
N LEU A 57 3.97 0.94 -5.89
CA LEU A 57 3.42 0.28 -4.71
C LEU A 57 4.38 -0.77 -4.13
N THR A 58 5.11 -1.47 -4.99
CA THR A 58 6.09 -2.50 -4.64
C THR A 58 7.23 -1.97 -3.78
N VAL A 59 7.63 -0.69 -3.92
CA VAL A 59 8.64 -0.06 -3.04
C VAL A 59 8.15 -0.05 -1.59
N LEU A 60 6.89 0.30 -1.33
CA LEU A 60 6.33 0.25 0.01
C LEU A 60 6.28 -1.19 0.54
N VAL A 61 5.91 -2.14 -0.30
CA VAL A 61 5.84 -3.57 0.07
C VAL A 61 7.23 -4.09 0.46
N ARG A 62 8.28 -3.77 -0.30
CA ARG A 62 9.67 -4.09 0.04
C ARG A 62 10.08 -3.47 1.37
N ALA A 63 9.77 -2.19 1.58
CA ALA A 63 10.10 -1.48 2.82
C ALA A 63 9.42 -2.09 4.06
N LEU A 64 8.28 -2.77 3.90
CA LEU A 64 7.59 -3.51 4.95
C LEU A 64 8.24 -4.88 5.27
N GLY A 65 9.23 -5.31 4.50
CA GLY A 65 9.99 -6.54 4.74
C GLY A 65 9.91 -7.58 3.61
N PHE A 66 9.05 -7.37 2.61
CA PHE A 66 8.86 -8.30 1.50
C PHE A 66 9.78 -7.95 0.33
N GLY A 67 11.07 -8.21 0.51
CA GLY A 67 12.12 -7.68 -0.37
C GLY A 67 12.21 -8.29 -1.77
N SER A 68 11.68 -9.51 -2.00
CA SER A 68 11.82 -10.24 -3.27
C SER A 68 10.57 -10.14 -4.16
N ASP A 69 10.76 -10.25 -5.47
CA ASP A 69 9.68 -10.14 -6.44
C ASP A 69 8.75 -11.35 -6.34
N GLU A 70 9.35 -12.52 -6.09
CA GLU A 70 8.69 -13.79 -5.90
C GLU A 70 7.72 -13.73 -4.70
N LEU A 71 8.17 -13.17 -3.57
CA LEU A 71 7.34 -13.03 -2.37
C LEU A 71 6.22 -12.01 -2.58
N ILE A 72 6.48 -10.94 -3.32
CA ILE A 72 5.44 -9.97 -3.69
C ILE A 72 4.39 -10.63 -4.60
N GLN A 73 4.82 -11.43 -5.58
CA GLN A 73 3.93 -12.19 -6.45
C GLN A 73 3.12 -13.24 -5.68
N GLU A 74 3.70 -13.90 -4.68
CA GLU A 74 2.99 -14.83 -3.81
C GLU A 74 1.87 -14.14 -3.01
N ILE A 75 2.15 -12.93 -2.48
CA ILE A 75 1.18 -12.16 -1.68
C ILE A 75 0.02 -11.65 -2.52
N PHE A 76 0.30 -11.14 -3.72
CA PHE A 76 -0.69 -10.43 -4.55
C PHE A 76 -1.27 -11.28 -5.69
N GLY A 77 -0.69 -12.43 -5.97
CA GLY A 77 -0.96 -13.23 -7.18
C GLY A 77 -0.34 -12.63 -8.44
N ASP A 78 -0.53 -13.31 -9.57
CA ASP A 78 -0.07 -12.81 -10.88
C ASP A 78 -1.14 -11.91 -11.51
N SER A 79 -0.75 -10.68 -11.85
CA SER A 79 -1.58 -9.73 -12.58
C SER A 79 -0.74 -8.81 -13.45
N GLU A 80 -1.30 -8.34 -14.56
CA GLU A 80 -0.60 -7.41 -15.46
C GLU A 80 -0.17 -6.12 -14.75
N THR A 81 -1.07 -5.53 -13.95
CA THR A 81 -0.77 -4.37 -13.11
C THR A 81 0.42 -4.61 -12.17
N LEU A 82 0.50 -5.78 -11.53
CA LEU A 82 1.62 -6.08 -10.65
C LEU A 82 2.93 -6.20 -11.41
N ARG A 83 2.94 -6.92 -12.55
CA ARG A 83 4.13 -7.07 -13.41
C ARG A 83 4.65 -5.71 -13.88
N LEU A 84 3.76 -4.85 -14.39
CA LEU A 84 4.11 -3.49 -14.81
C LEU A 84 4.63 -2.62 -13.64
N THR A 85 4.13 -2.85 -12.43
CA THR A 85 4.57 -2.14 -11.24
C THR A 85 5.97 -2.60 -10.79
N LEU A 86 6.24 -3.91 -10.79
CA LEU A 86 7.57 -4.48 -10.54
C LEU A 86 8.58 -4.00 -11.59
N ASP A 87 8.19 -3.94 -12.87
CA ASP A 87 9.03 -3.41 -13.93
C ASP A 87 9.35 -1.93 -13.75
N LYS A 88 8.43 -1.16 -13.16
CA LYS A 88 8.63 0.26 -12.86
C LYS A 88 9.45 0.49 -11.57
N ASP A 89 9.51 -0.50 -10.70
CA ASP A 89 10.29 -0.47 -9.46
C ASP A 89 11.78 -0.24 -9.78
N VAL A 90 12.41 0.64 -9.01
CA VAL A 90 13.83 1.00 -9.19
C VAL A 90 14.77 -0.01 -8.51
N HIS A 91 14.26 -0.77 -7.54
CA HIS A 91 15.05 -1.71 -6.73
C HIS A 91 15.17 -3.08 -7.39
N LYS A 92 15.90 -3.12 -8.51
CA LYS A 92 16.09 -4.34 -9.33
C LYS A 92 17.41 -5.08 -9.04
N ARG A 93 18.37 -4.41 -8.42
CA ARG A 93 19.72 -4.94 -8.21
C ARG A 93 19.77 -5.77 -6.93
N MET A 94 20.63 -6.79 -6.93
CA MET A 94 20.82 -7.75 -5.84
C MET A 94 22.03 -7.40 -4.95
N ASP A 95 22.73 -6.30 -5.24
CA ASP A 95 23.96 -5.89 -4.56
C ASP A 95 23.71 -5.28 -3.16
N GLU A 96 22.62 -4.51 -3.00
CA GLU A 96 22.09 -4.11 -1.70
C GLU A 96 20.80 -4.87 -1.36
N SER A 97 20.46 -4.92 -0.07
CA SER A 97 19.15 -5.44 0.35
C SER A 97 18.05 -4.54 -0.23
N ARG A 98 17.25 -5.08 -1.17
CA ARG A 98 16.11 -4.39 -1.79
C ARG A 98 15.16 -3.74 -0.76
N THR A 99 15.02 -4.36 0.41
CA THR A 99 14.27 -3.81 1.56
C THR A 99 14.89 -2.52 2.11
N GLU A 100 16.21 -2.48 2.26
CA GLU A 100 16.93 -1.32 2.79
C GLU A 100 16.93 -0.17 1.79
N GLU A 101 17.13 -0.45 0.50
CA GLU A 101 17.03 0.56 -0.54
C GLU A 101 15.63 1.18 -0.58
N ALA A 102 14.58 0.35 -0.51
CA ALA A 102 13.20 0.81 -0.47
C ALA A 102 12.89 1.67 0.77
N LEU A 103 13.45 1.31 1.92
CA LEU A 103 13.38 2.12 3.14
C LEU A 103 14.05 3.49 2.92
N LYS A 104 15.27 3.51 2.36
CA LYS A 104 16.00 4.75 2.04
C LYS A 104 15.23 5.60 1.02
N ASP A 105 14.55 4.99 0.06
CA ASP A 105 13.75 5.67 -0.97
C ASP A 105 12.52 6.37 -0.36
N ILE A 106 11.83 5.70 0.56
CA ILE A 106 10.73 6.30 1.33
C ILE A 106 11.25 7.42 2.25
N TYR A 107 12.40 7.23 2.90
CA TYR A 107 13.00 8.24 3.77
C TYR A 107 13.24 9.55 3.02
N ASP A 108 13.85 9.50 1.83
CA ASP A 108 14.14 10.68 1.01
C ASP A 108 12.89 11.49 0.65
N ARG A 109 11.76 10.81 0.41
CA ARG A 109 10.51 11.49 0.06
C ARG A 109 9.89 12.18 1.27
N LEU A 110 10.08 11.61 2.45
CA LEU A 110 9.58 12.16 3.71
C LEU A 110 10.49 13.25 4.27
N ARG A 111 11.80 13.15 4.04
CA ARG A 111 12.82 14.07 4.56
C ARG A 111 13.90 14.36 3.49
N PRO A 112 13.56 15.16 2.46
CA PRO A 112 14.49 15.45 1.38
C PRO A 112 15.74 16.18 1.89
N GLY A 113 16.92 15.70 1.51
CA GLY A 113 18.20 16.34 1.84
C GLY A 113 18.80 15.96 3.20
N GLU A 114 18.10 15.17 4.03
CA GLU A 114 18.68 14.60 5.25
C GLU A 114 19.49 13.33 4.92
N PRO A 115 20.66 13.10 5.54
CA PRO A 115 21.38 11.84 5.40
C PRO A 115 20.53 10.63 5.82
N LYS A 116 20.56 9.58 5.00
CA LYS A 116 19.76 8.36 5.20
C LYS A 116 20.66 7.16 5.48
N THR A 117 20.27 6.36 6.46
CA THR A 117 20.83 5.02 6.72
C THR A 117 19.69 4.01 6.69
N ALA A 118 19.98 2.72 6.51
CA ALA A 118 18.95 1.68 6.55
C ALA A 118 18.19 1.68 7.89
N GLU A 119 18.91 1.85 8.99
CA GLU A 119 18.35 1.90 10.34
C GLU A 119 17.49 3.15 10.58
N SER A 120 18.00 4.35 10.25
CA SER A 120 17.21 5.58 10.42
C SER A 120 15.94 5.58 9.56
N SER A 121 16.02 4.99 8.37
CA SER A 121 14.90 4.82 7.46
C SER A 121 13.84 3.87 8.01
N ARG A 122 14.26 2.73 8.56
CA ARG A 122 13.38 1.78 9.26
C ARG A 122 12.69 2.42 10.46
N ASN A 123 13.45 3.14 11.27
CA ASN A 123 12.93 3.82 12.46
C ASN A 123 11.91 4.90 12.09
N LEU A 124 12.15 5.66 11.02
CA LEU A 124 11.19 6.65 10.53
C LEU A 124 9.87 6.00 10.08
N LEU A 125 9.93 4.93 9.28
CA LEU A 125 8.73 4.24 8.81
C LEU A 125 7.95 3.63 9.99
N THR A 126 8.67 2.98 10.91
CA THR A 126 8.11 2.37 12.12
C THR A 126 7.40 3.40 12.99
N ALA A 127 8.09 4.50 13.32
CA ALA A 127 7.51 5.57 14.11
C ALA A 127 6.29 6.23 13.42
N ARG A 128 6.24 6.24 12.08
CA ARG A 128 5.16 6.91 11.35
C ARG A 128 3.87 6.09 11.29
N PHE A 129 3.95 4.77 11.21
CA PHE A 129 2.79 3.90 11.00
C PHE A 129 2.51 2.92 12.13
N PHE A 130 3.51 2.59 12.95
CA PHE A 130 3.43 1.51 13.94
C PHE A 130 3.62 2.00 15.39
N ASP A 131 3.80 3.31 15.60
CA ASP A 131 3.75 3.93 16.93
C ASP A 131 2.32 4.40 17.25
N PRO A 132 1.64 3.82 18.27
CA PRO A 132 0.27 4.21 18.65
C PRO A 132 0.13 5.68 19.06
N ARG A 133 1.21 6.33 19.48
CA ARG A 133 1.20 7.76 19.82
C ARG A 133 1.13 8.61 18.55
N ARG A 134 1.70 8.14 17.43
CA ARG A 134 1.81 8.88 16.17
C ARG A 134 0.76 8.48 15.14
N TYR A 135 0.29 7.23 15.15
CA TYR A 135 -0.70 6.70 14.23
C TYR A 135 -1.90 6.09 14.96
N ASP A 136 -3.10 6.60 14.68
CA ASP A 136 -4.34 6.16 15.29
C ASP A 136 -5.51 6.25 14.29
N LEU A 137 -6.35 5.22 14.26
CA LEU A 137 -7.59 5.18 13.47
C LEU A 137 -8.84 5.55 14.28
N ALA A 138 -8.74 5.63 15.61
CA ALA A 138 -9.85 5.64 16.55
C ALA A 138 -10.79 4.43 16.38
N ALA A 139 -11.73 4.27 17.32
CA ALA A 139 -12.71 3.18 17.27
C ALA A 139 -13.56 3.23 15.98
N VAL A 140 -13.98 4.44 15.59
CA VAL A 140 -14.81 4.64 14.38
C VAL A 140 -14.04 4.31 13.10
N GLY A 141 -12.77 4.71 13.00
CA GLY A 141 -11.96 4.38 11.82
C GLY A 141 -11.64 2.90 11.73
N ARG A 142 -11.32 2.25 12.85
CA ARG A 142 -11.13 0.78 12.89
C ARG A 142 -12.40 0.06 12.44
N TYR A 143 -13.57 0.45 12.96
CA TYR A 143 -14.85 -0.11 12.54
C TYR A 143 -15.08 0.05 11.03
N LYS A 144 -14.84 1.25 10.48
CA LYS A 144 -15.02 1.54 9.06
C LYS A 144 -14.07 0.74 8.17
N VAL A 145 -12.79 0.66 8.53
CA VAL A 145 -11.79 -0.14 7.79
C VAL A 145 -12.18 -1.62 7.78
N ASN A 146 -12.49 -2.19 8.96
CA ASN A 146 -12.86 -3.60 9.08
C ASN A 146 -14.12 -3.92 8.27
N LYS A 147 -15.13 -3.04 8.30
CA LYS A 147 -16.35 -3.20 7.50
C LYS A 147 -16.06 -3.14 6.00
N LYS A 148 -15.20 -2.22 5.56
CA LYS A 148 -14.90 -1.99 4.15
C LYS A 148 -14.01 -3.09 3.54
N LEU A 149 -13.05 -3.60 4.30
CA LEU A 149 -12.08 -4.61 3.85
C LEU A 149 -12.49 -6.06 4.17
N ASN A 150 -13.70 -6.27 4.71
CA ASN A 150 -14.18 -7.59 5.09
C ASN A 150 -14.19 -8.56 3.88
N LEU A 151 -13.57 -9.73 4.05
CA LEU A 151 -13.49 -10.76 3.01
C LEU A 151 -14.87 -11.23 2.53
N LYS A 152 -15.87 -11.31 3.42
CA LYS A 152 -17.24 -11.71 3.06
C LYS A 152 -17.82 -10.83 1.94
N ASN A 153 -17.53 -9.53 1.98
CA ASN A 153 -18.02 -8.61 0.96
C ASN A 153 -17.30 -8.80 -0.39
N ARG A 154 -16.07 -9.30 -0.38
CA ARG A 154 -15.28 -9.56 -1.60
C ARG A 154 -15.65 -10.87 -2.28
N LEU A 155 -16.08 -11.87 -1.51
CA LEU A 155 -16.48 -13.18 -2.01
C LEU A 155 -17.93 -13.22 -2.50
N LEU A 156 -18.73 -12.19 -2.20
CA LEU A 156 -20.13 -12.15 -2.60
C LEU A 156 -20.23 -12.16 -4.14
N HIS A 157 -21.06 -13.07 -4.68
CA HIS A 157 -21.25 -13.30 -6.11
C HIS A 157 -19.99 -13.75 -6.88
N GLN A 158 -18.97 -14.25 -6.17
CA GLN A 158 -17.82 -14.90 -6.78
C GLN A 158 -17.97 -16.42 -6.71
N THR A 159 -17.39 -17.11 -7.69
CA THR A 159 -17.24 -18.57 -7.66
C THR A 159 -15.88 -18.90 -7.04
N ILE A 160 -15.85 -19.87 -6.13
CA ILE A 160 -14.59 -20.35 -5.55
C ILE A 160 -13.73 -20.99 -6.64
N ALA A 161 -12.44 -20.66 -6.66
CA ALA A 161 -11.49 -21.24 -7.62
C ALA A 161 -11.19 -22.71 -7.31
N GLU A 162 -11.21 -23.06 -6.03
CA GLU A 162 -10.96 -24.39 -5.50
C GLU A 162 -12.05 -24.73 -4.48
N ASN A 163 -12.32 -26.01 -4.28
CA ASN A 163 -13.28 -26.45 -3.27
C ASN A 163 -12.81 -26.02 -1.88
N LEU A 164 -13.74 -25.52 -1.07
CA LEU A 164 -13.49 -25.31 0.35
C LEU A 164 -13.51 -26.68 1.03
N VAL A 165 -12.32 -27.26 1.20
CA VAL A 165 -12.11 -28.50 1.94
C VAL A 165 -11.78 -28.14 3.37
N ASP A 166 -12.46 -28.76 4.33
CA ASP A 166 -12.10 -28.61 5.73
C ASP A 166 -10.83 -29.44 5.98
N PRO A 167 -9.72 -28.84 6.46
CA PRO A 167 -8.47 -29.57 6.63
C PRO A 167 -8.55 -30.68 7.69
N GLU A 168 -9.55 -30.65 8.58
CA GLU A 168 -9.78 -31.68 9.59
C GLU A 168 -10.75 -32.77 9.13
N THR A 169 -11.77 -32.44 8.33
CA THR A 169 -12.82 -33.40 7.93
C THR A 169 -12.75 -33.89 6.49
N GLY A 170 -11.90 -33.29 5.65
CA GLY A 170 -11.89 -33.52 4.20
C GLY A 170 -13.11 -32.94 3.51
#